data_AF-A0A7V9GD07-F1
#
_entry.id   AF-A0A7V9GD07-F1
#
_cell.length_a   1.000
_cell.length_b   1.000
_cell.length_c   1.000
_cell.angle_alpha   90.00
_cell.angle_beta   90.00
_cell.angle_gamma   90.00
#
_symmetry.space_group_name_H-M   'P 1'
#
loop_
_entity.id
_entity.type
_entity.pdbx_description
1 polymer ?
#
loop_
_entity_poly.entity_id
_entity_poly.type
_entity_poly.pdbx_seq_one_letter_code
_entity_poly.pdbx_strand_id
1 'polypeptide(L)'
;MNAPKQILAEKFSFTSSIKADVWQPKTSPQAFEWWYFDALSEDGRDAVVIIFLDNFIFSPRYNSVNRKHYKFADKLLKRKTLQYNNCFPALAFTYYRDGKPVYRAINEFLPEDFTASQDKPSCQMGGNFFRLESAPYGSGYILSINAKLRKNRHLEAHFEWLSIESDFLPDKILNKNDSHVWNLVVARADVTGRISITDDKSKPEDVVHFRGTGYHDHNFDNRWLPETVSEWQWGRAHFADATAIFYRYKEMGEANPTTKLFTVRDGALRDHDSDYEQQSFNRDKFGIKYPTRLRLTAKDNISLHVEQSKIIDSSFFYLRFLSEMTLTLRDGKPRKAVGITESLSPKALKYRWLDWLTNMRIGREGKGSLLP
;
A
#
# COMPACT_ATOMS: atom_id res chain seq x y z
N MET A 1 -8.77 39.60 23.74
CA MET A 1 -8.05 39.28 22.47
C MET A 1 -7.74 37.80 22.51
N ASN A 2 -8.48 36.98 21.75
CA ASN A 2 -8.19 35.55 21.67
C ASN A 2 -6.95 35.36 20.80
N ALA A 3 -5.91 34.73 21.35
CA ALA A 3 -4.76 34.30 20.57
C ALA A 3 -5.25 33.43 19.40
N PRO A 4 -4.71 33.59 18.18
CA PRO A 4 -5.07 32.73 17.07
C PRO A 4 -4.76 31.29 17.48
N LYS A 5 -5.78 30.43 17.48
CA LYS A 5 -5.59 28.97 17.58
C LYS A 5 -4.59 28.61 16.49
N GLN A 6 -3.40 28.20 16.90
CA GLN A 6 -2.40 27.65 16.01
C GLN A 6 -3.05 26.42 15.36
N ILE A 7 -3.43 26.55 14.09
CA ILE A 7 -3.95 25.44 13.31
C ILE A 7 -2.78 24.46 13.20
N LEU A 8 -2.82 23.40 14.00
CA LEU A 8 -1.85 22.31 13.89
C LEU A 8 -1.92 21.79 12.44
N ALA A 9 -0.78 21.72 11.77
CA ALA A 9 -0.72 21.20 10.41
C ALA A 9 -1.27 19.76 10.39
N GLU A 10 -2.15 19.46 9.43
CA GLU A 10 -2.68 18.11 9.26
C GLU A 10 -1.55 17.13 8.93
N LYS A 11 -1.29 16.19 9.84
CA LYS A 11 -0.24 15.15 9.72
C LYS A 11 -0.64 13.99 8.81
N PHE A 12 -1.93 13.85 8.54
CA PHE A 12 -2.49 12.90 7.59
C PHE A 12 -3.38 13.68 6.62
N SER A 13 -3.05 13.63 5.33
CA SER A 13 -3.81 14.29 4.28
C SER A 13 -4.26 13.27 3.26
N PHE A 14 -5.49 13.41 2.76
CA PHE A 14 -6.02 12.48 1.76
C PHE A 14 -6.73 13.16 0.60
N THR A 15 -6.71 12.51 -0.56
CA THR A 15 -7.52 12.87 -1.74
C THR A 15 -8.06 11.62 -2.41
N SER A 16 -8.84 11.80 -3.47
CA SER A 16 -9.25 10.76 -4.40
C SER A 16 -9.20 11.35 -5.80
N SER A 17 -8.05 11.23 -6.45
CA SER A 17 -7.84 11.87 -7.74
C SER A 17 -6.90 11.09 -8.63
N ILE A 18 -7.33 10.83 -9.87
CA ILE A 18 -6.49 10.26 -10.92
C ILE A 18 -5.39 11.25 -11.33
N LYS A 19 -5.72 12.54 -11.40
CA LYS A 19 -4.74 13.60 -11.70
C LYS A 19 -3.64 13.69 -10.63
N ALA A 20 -3.95 13.40 -9.38
CA ALA A 20 -2.97 13.39 -8.29
C ALA A 20 -2.15 12.09 -8.21
N ASP A 21 -2.44 11.08 -9.05
CA ASP A 21 -1.76 9.79 -9.05
C ASP A 21 -0.41 9.77 -9.81
N VAL A 22 0.07 10.95 -10.19
CA VAL A 22 1.36 11.16 -10.84
C VAL A 22 2.50 11.12 -9.82
N TRP A 23 3.72 10.85 -10.30
CA TRP A 23 4.93 10.85 -9.48
C TRP A 23 5.17 12.19 -8.78
N GLN A 24 5.54 12.14 -7.50
CA GLN A 24 5.74 13.32 -6.67
C GLN A 24 7.23 13.71 -6.59
N PRO A 25 7.61 14.94 -6.97
CA PRO A 25 8.97 15.42 -6.78
C PRO A 25 9.39 15.37 -5.31
N LYS A 26 10.42 14.58 -5.01
CA LYS A 26 10.93 14.42 -3.66
C LYS A 26 11.57 15.70 -3.15
N THR A 27 11.19 16.12 -1.95
CA THR A 27 11.81 17.28 -1.27
C THR A 27 12.89 16.87 -0.27
N SER A 28 13.08 15.56 -0.07
CA SER A 28 13.98 14.97 0.93
C SER A 28 14.55 13.63 0.46
N PRO A 29 15.78 13.24 0.84
CA PRO A 29 16.34 11.92 0.53
C PRO A 29 15.60 10.77 1.22
N GLN A 30 14.87 11.10 2.29
CA GLN A 30 14.09 10.15 3.05
C GLN A 30 12.71 9.92 2.43
N ALA A 31 12.32 10.73 1.44
CA ALA A 31 11.02 10.63 0.82
C ALA A 31 10.80 9.23 0.22
N PHE A 32 9.59 8.74 0.35
CA PHE A 32 9.15 7.49 -0.24
C PHE A 32 7.80 7.69 -0.91
N GLU A 33 7.54 6.87 -1.91
CA GLU A 33 6.30 6.89 -2.68
C GLU A 33 5.99 5.47 -3.14
N TRP A 34 4.71 5.09 -3.12
CA TRP A 34 4.31 3.82 -3.70
C TRP A 34 2.90 3.87 -4.29
N TRP A 35 2.74 3.11 -5.37
CA TRP A 35 1.46 2.80 -6.00
C TRP A 35 1.11 1.37 -5.66
N TYR A 36 -0.02 1.20 -5.00
CA TYR A 36 -0.52 -0.08 -4.52
C TYR A 36 -1.73 -0.50 -5.35
N PHE A 37 -1.72 -1.73 -5.83
CA PHE A 37 -2.83 -2.37 -6.51
C PHE A 37 -3.12 -3.68 -5.80
N ASP A 38 -4.38 -3.92 -5.45
CA ASP A 38 -4.83 -5.23 -5.02
C ASP A 38 -6.09 -5.67 -5.75
N ALA A 39 -6.36 -6.97 -5.72
CA ALA A 39 -7.65 -7.51 -6.10
C ALA A 39 -7.94 -8.83 -5.37
N LEU A 40 -9.23 -9.09 -5.16
CA LEU A 40 -9.76 -10.35 -4.62
C LEU A 40 -10.72 -10.97 -5.64
N SER A 41 -10.63 -12.29 -5.84
CA SER A 41 -11.64 -13.04 -6.59
C SER A 41 -12.99 -13.01 -5.85
N GLU A 42 -14.09 -13.18 -6.59
CA GLU A 42 -15.45 -13.16 -6.00
C GLU A 42 -15.64 -14.20 -4.88
N ASP A 43 -15.02 -15.37 -5.02
CA ASP A 43 -15.06 -16.44 -4.03
C ASP A 43 -14.08 -16.23 -2.86
N GLY A 44 -13.29 -15.14 -2.87
CA GLY A 44 -12.27 -14.84 -1.87
C GLY A 44 -11.09 -15.81 -1.84
N ARG A 45 -11.01 -16.71 -2.81
CA ARG A 45 -10.00 -17.76 -2.89
C ARG A 45 -8.65 -17.24 -3.32
N ASP A 46 -8.66 -16.40 -4.35
CA ASP A 46 -7.48 -15.86 -5.00
C ASP A 46 -7.35 -14.36 -4.68
N ALA A 47 -6.12 -13.93 -4.43
CA ALA A 47 -5.80 -12.53 -4.22
C ALA A 47 -4.52 -12.18 -4.96
N VAL A 48 -4.41 -10.95 -5.43
CA VAL A 48 -3.16 -10.41 -5.96
C VAL A 48 -2.88 -9.07 -5.31
N VAL A 49 -1.61 -8.83 -4.99
CA VAL A 49 -1.12 -7.52 -4.55
C VAL A 49 0.13 -7.18 -5.34
N ILE A 50 0.15 -5.98 -5.91
CA ILE A 50 1.23 -5.44 -6.73
C ILE A 50 1.55 -4.05 -6.21
N ILE A 51 2.83 -3.79 -5.93
CA ILE A 51 3.28 -2.51 -5.39
C ILE A 51 4.51 -2.05 -6.18
N PHE A 52 4.40 -0.88 -6.80
CA PHE A 52 5.52 -0.16 -7.39
C PHE A 52 6.02 0.85 -6.36
N LEU A 53 7.30 0.76 -5.99
CA LEU A 53 7.87 1.59 -4.94
C LEU A 53 9.00 2.45 -5.50
N ASP A 54 8.87 3.76 -5.31
CA ASP A 54 9.98 4.67 -5.41
C ASP A 54 10.53 4.93 -4.00
N ASN A 55 11.76 4.43 -3.76
CA ASN A 55 12.33 4.17 -2.44
C ASN A 55 11.56 3.13 -1.63
N PHE A 56 11.95 1.86 -1.81
CA PHE A 56 11.41 0.74 -1.09
C PHE A 56 11.61 0.88 0.43
N ILE A 57 10.53 1.22 1.13
CA ILE A 57 10.52 1.50 2.57
C ILE A 57 11.01 0.33 3.44
N PHE A 58 10.95 -0.91 2.94
CA PHE A 58 11.46 -2.08 3.66
C PHE A 58 12.88 -2.47 3.25
N SER A 59 13.47 -1.81 2.24
CA SER A 59 14.83 -2.10 1.79
C SER A 59 15.85 -1.82 2.89
N PRO A 60 16.70 -2.78 3.24
CA PRO A 60 17.85 -2.51 4.11
C PRO A 60 18.83 -1.48 3.55
N ARG A 61 18.96 -1.35 2.22
CA ARG A 61 19.85 -0.37 1.58
C ARG A 61 19.32 1.05 1.81
N TYR A 62 18.04 1.28 1.52
CA TYR A 62 17.34 2.54 1.82
C TYR A 62 17.41 2.89 3.32
N ASN A 63 17.00 1.95 4.19
CA ASN A 63 17.01 2.18 5.64
C ASN A 63 18.43 2.40 6.20
N SER A 64 19.46 1.77 5.64
CA SER A 64 20.85 2.02 6.03
C SER A 64 21.30 3.44 5.70
N VAL A 65 20.90 3.98 4.55
CA VAL A 65 21.20 5.36 4.18
C VAL A 65 20.49 6.32 5.13
N ASN A 66 19.21 6.11 5.42
CA ASN A 66 18.44 7.00 6.30
C ASN A 66 18.90 6.96 7.76
N ARG A 67 19.28 5.79 8.29
CA ARG A 67 19.88 5.68 9.64
C ARG A 67 21.16 6.51 9.77
N LYS A 68 21.96 6.61 8.71
CA LYS A 68 23.15 7.48 8.70
C LYS A 68 22.72 8.93 8.70
N HIS A 69 21.85 9.33 7.77
CA HIS A 69 21.36 10.71 7.68
C HIS A 69 20.75 11.20 9.00
N TYR A 70 19.90 10.39 9.64
CA TYR A 70 19.27 10.75 10.91
C TYR A 70 20.28 10.97 12.04
N LYS A 71 21.32 10.12 12.14
CA LYS A 71 22.39 10.29 13.14
C LYS A 71 23.28 11.52 12.93
N PHE A 72 23.38 12.01 11.68
CA PHE A 72 24.25 13.14 11.32
C PHE A 72 23.49 14.46 11.08
N ALA A 73 22.17 14.42 10.88
CA ALA A 73 21.32 15.60 10.72
C ALA A 73 21.35 16.50 11.96
N ASP A 74 21.52 15.93 13.16
CA ASP A 74 21.75 16.66 14.41
C ASP A 74 23.05 17.50 14.42
N LYS A 75 23.99 17.25 13.50
CA LYS A 75 25.28 17.98 13.41
C LYS A 75 25.39 18.97 12.26
N LEU A 76 24.51 18.91 11.26
CA LEU A 76 24.70 19.63 9.98
C LEU A 76 23.39 20.25 9.46
N LEU A 77 22.77 21.12 10.25
CA LEU A 77 21.60 21.93 9.86
C LEU A 77 21.90 23.05 8.84
N LYS A 78 23.02 23.00 8.11
CA LYS A 78 23.39 24.02 7.11
C LYS A 78 24.11 23.40 5.91
N ARG A 79 23.36 22.86 4.94
CA ARG A 79 23.78 22.85 3.53
C ARG A 79 22.55 22.67 2.63
N LYS A 80 22.16 23.76 1.97
CA LYS A 80 21.14 23.79 0.91
C LYS A 80 21.60 22.97 -0.30
N THR A 81 20.62 22.36 -0.96
CA THR A 81 20.68 21.75 -2.30
C THR A 81 21.78 20.70 -2.49
N LEU A 82 21.57 19.50 -1.96
CA LEU A 82 22.13 18.29 -2.57
C LEU A 82 21.05 17.64 -3.44
N GLN A 83 21.34 17.42 -4.72
CA GLN A 83 20.61 16.42 -5.50
C GLN A 83 20.92 15.06 -4.89
N TYR A 84 19.89 14.35 -4.44
CA TYR A 84 20.04 13.05 -3.83
C TYR A 84 19.92 11.96 -4.91
N ASN A 85 21.06 11.47 -5.38
CA ASN A 85 21.14 10.45 -6.44
C ASN A 85 20.78 9.02 -5.97
N ASN A 86 20.38 8.84 -4.71
CA ASN A 86 20.05 7.51 -4.20
C ASN A 86 18.54 7.27 -4.34
N CYS A 87 18.18 6.45 -5.33
CA CYS A 87 16.85 5.87 -5.48
C CYS A 87 16.93 4.37 -5.18
N PHE A 88 15.94 3.82 -4.50
CA PHE A 88 15.83 2.37 -4.23
C PHE A 88 14.53 1.83 -4.81
N PRO A 89 14.37 1.82 -6.14
CA PRO A 89 13.14 1.39 -6.78
C PRO A 89 12.94 -0.11 -6.56
N ALA A 90 11.71 -0.52 -6.29
CA ALA A 90 11.38 -1.94 -6.16
C ALA A 90 9.97 -2.25 -6.61
N LEU A 91 9.81 -3.48 -7.10
CA LEU A 91 8.52 -4.10 -7.34
C LEU A 91 8.28 -5.15 -6.27
N ALA A 92 7.08 -5.12 -5.66
CA ALA A 92 6.56 -6.23 -4.88
C ALA A 92 5.34 -6.82 -5.59
N PHE A 93 5.37 -8.12 -5.86
CA PHE A 93 4.27 -8.89 -6.42
C PHE A 93 4.00 -10.08 -5.52
N THR A 94 2.75 -10.26 -5.10
CA THR A 94 2.32 -11.49 -4.43
C THR A 94 0.98 -11.94 -4.96
N TYR A 95 0.93 -13.19 -5.43
CA TYR A 95 -0.30 -13.90 -5.74
C TYR A 95 -0.58 -14.93 -4.63
N TYR A 96 -1.79 -14.89 -4.10
CA TYR A 96 -2.27 -15.76 -3.05
C TYR A 96 -3.38 -16.66 -3.59
N ARG A 97 -3.41 -17.90 -3.09
CA ARG A 97 -4.51 -18.84 -3.29
C ARG A 97 -4.80 -19.56 -2.00
N ASP A 98 -6.08 -19.70 -1.67
CA ASP A 98 -6.55 -20.34 -0.44
C ASP A 98 -5.85 -19.75 0.80
N GLY A 99 -5.66 -18.43 0.80
CA GLY A 99 -4.97 -17.64 1.84
C GLY A 99 -3.51 -18.01 2.08
N LYS A 100 -2.79 -18.53 1.07
CA LYS A 100 -1.34 -18.77 1.11
C LYS A 100 -0.66 -18.07 -0.06
N PRO A 101 0.53 -17.47 0.11
CA PRO A 101 1.29 -16.93 -1.00
C PRO A 101 1.81 -18.07 -1.88
N VAL A 102 1.39 -18.09 -3.15
CA VAL A 102 1.83 -19.08 -4.15
C VAL A 102 3.03 -18.56 -4.93
N TYR A 103 2.91 -17.32 -5.43
CA TYR A 103 4.00 -16.62 -6.10
C TYR A 103 4.29 -15.33 -5.37
N ARG A 104 5.56 -15.11 -5.03
CA ARG A 104 6.03 -13.92 -4.31
C ARG A 104 7.36 -13.48 -4.90
N ALA A 105 7.40 -12.22 -5.35
CA ALA A 105 8.58 -11.56 -5.85
C ALA A 105 8.71 -10.20 -5.19
N ILE A 106 9.90 -9.92 -4.65
CA ILE A 106 10.30 -8.55 -4.34
C ILE A 106 11.62 -8.34 -5.05
N ASN A 107 11.66 -7.49 -6.06
CA ASN A 107 12.86 -7.21 -6.85
C ASN A 107 13.22 -5.73 -6.72
N GLU A 108 14.45 -5.44 -6.30
CA GLU A 108 15.01 -4.08 -6.35
C GLU A 108 15.72 -3.85 -7.70
N PHE A 109 15.57 -2.63 -8.22
CA PHE A 109 16.16 -2.19 -9.49
C PHE A 109 17.20 -1.10 -9.26
N LEU A 110 17.97 -0.80 -10.31
CA LEU A 110 18.92 0.31 -10.26
C LEU A 110 18.17 1.64 -10.50
N PRO A 111 18.69 2.77 -10.01
CA PRO A 111 18.10 4.09 -10.26
C PRO A 111 17.88 4.39 -11.75
N GLU A 112 18.80 3.96 -12.61
CA GLU A 112 18.73 4.14 -14.07
C GLU A 112 17.60 3.34 -14.73
N ASP A 113 17.11 2.29 -14.08
CA ASP A 113 16.00 1.48 -14.59
C ASP A 113 14.63 2.08 -14.23
N PHE A 114 14.58 3.10 -13.36
CA PHE A 114 13.36 3.70 -12.84
C PHE A 114 12.98 4.99 -13.56
N THR A 115 11.73 5.05 -14.01
CA THR A 115 11.13 6.26 -14.57
C THR A 115 9.67 6.36 -14.15
N ALA A 116 9.21 7.56 -13.79
CA ALA A 116 7.81 7.82 -13.47
C ALA A 116 7.44 9.24 -13.95
N SER A 117 6.17 9.44 -14.33
CA SER A 117 5.71 10.69 -14.94
C SER A 117 5.03 11.61 -13.92
N GLN A 118 5.29 12.92 -14.04
CA GLN A 118 4.59 13.98 -13.31
C GLN A 118 3.34 14.49 -14.03
N ASP A 119 3.15 14.09 -15.29
CA ASP A 119 2.07 14.59 -16.15
C ASP A 119 0.88 13.63 -16.21
N LYS A 120 1.17 12.32 -16.26
CA LYS A 120 0.17 11.26 -16.34
C LYS A 120 0.52 10.08 -15.44
N PRO A 121 -0.46 9.39 -14.83
CA PRO A 121 -0.17 8.25 -13.96
C PRO A 121 0.54 7.13 -14.72
N SER A 122 1.83 6.97 -14.45
CA SER A 122 2.68 5.93 -15.03
C SER A 122 4.00 5.81 -14.27
N CYS A 123 4.45 4.57 -14.13
CA CYS A 123 5.73 4.22 -13.53
C CYS A 123 6.29 2.99 -14.24
N GLN A 124 7.61 2.97 -14.43
CA GLN A 124 8.35 1.88 -15.02
C GLN A 124 9.62 1.62 -14.22
N MET A 125 9.92 0.34 -13.98
CA MET A 125 11.18 -0.13 -13.39
C MET A 125 11.62 -1.43 -14.07
N GLY A 126 12.71 -1.35 -14.83
CA GLY A 126 13.15 -2.44 -15.69
C GLY A 126 12.05 -2.86 -16.68
N GLY A 127 11.72 -4.15 -16.70
CA GLY A 127 10.63 -4.70 -17.52
C GLY A 127 9.22 -4.59 -16.91
N ASN A 128 9.06 -3.87 -15.80
CA ASN A 128 7.80 -3.74 -15.06
C ASN A 128 7.23 -2.34 -15.25
N PHE A 129 5.93 -2.21 -15.49
CA PHE A 129 5.28 -0.91 -15.53
C PHE A 129 3.81 -0.95 -15.15
N PHE A 130 3.29 0.21 -14.79
CA PHE A 130 1.87 0.51 -14.90
C PHE A 130 1.65 1.81 -15.68
N ARG A 131 0.50 1.96 -16.31
CA ARG A 131 0.06 3.21 -16.92
C ARG A 131 -1.46 3.32 -16.92
N LEU A 132 -1.96 4.54 -16.76
CA LEU A 132 -3.35 4.86 -17.02
C LEU A 132 -3.63 4.81 -18.54
N GLU A 133 -4.69 4.11 -18.91
CA GLU A 133 -5.29 4.14 -20.24
C GLU A 133 -6.71 4.69 -20.14
N SER A 134 -7.14 5.39 -21.19
CA SER A 134 -8.47 5.99 -21.26
C SER A 134 -9.06 5.71 -22.62
N ALA A 135 -10.29 5.20 -22.62
CA ALA A 135 -11.11 4.94 -23.78
C ALA A 135 -12.46 5.69 -23.63
N PRO A 136 -13.25 5.86 -24.71
CA PRO A 136 -14.52 6.57 -24.64
C PRO A 136 -15.52 6.00 -23.62
N TYR A 137 -15.40 4.71 -23.28
CA TYR A 137 -16.30 3.98 -22.40
C TYR A 137 -15.76 3.77 -20.98
N GLY A 138 -14.55 4.26 -20.68
CA GLY A 138 -13.95 4.11 -19.34
C GLY A 138 -12.45 4.31 -19.34
N SER A 139 -11.88 4.44 -18.13
CA SER A 139 -10.45 4.51 -17.90
C SER A 139 -10.01 3.39 -16.96
N GLY A 140 -8.76 2.99 -17.07
CA GLY A 140 -8.21 1.92 -16.24
C GLY A 140 -6.69 1.90 -16.27
N TYR A 141 -6.11 0.98 -15.51
CA TYR A 141 -4.66 0.82 -15.42
C TYR A 141 -4.24 -0.49 -16.08
N ILE A 142 -3.25 -0.42 -16.97
CA ILE A 142 -2.59 -1.60 -17.52
C ILE A 142 -1.27 -1.81 -16.78
N LEU A 143 -1.08 -3.02 -16.26
CA LEU A 143 0.11 -3.44 -15.53
C LEU A 143 0.81 -4.56 -16.29
N SER A 144 2.13 -4.45 -16.42
CA SER A 144 3.00 -5.50 -16.93
C SER A 144 4.09 -5.80 -15.92
N ILE A 145 4.22 -7.06 -15.56
CA ILE A 145 5.14 -7.55 -14.53
C ILE A 145 6.09 -8.55 -15.16
N ASN A 146 7.38 -8.33 -14.97
CA ASN A 146 8.49 -9.19 -15.34
C ASN A 146 9.42 -9.28 -14.11
N ALA A 147 9.27 -10.36 -13.36
CA ALA A 147 9.84 -10.50 -12.03
C ALA A 147 10.60 -11.83 -11.85
N LYS A 148 11.67 -11.79 -11.06
CA LYS A 148 12.46 -12.98 -10.72
C LYS A 148 12.00 -13.56 -9.40
N LEU A 149 11.55 -14.81 -9.45
CA LEU A 149 11.15 -15.61 -8.30
C LEU A 149 12.34 -16.38 -7.72
N ARG A 150 12.13 -16.92 -6.52
CA ARG A 150 13.06 -17.87 -5.89
C ARG A 150 13.39 -19.04 -6.83
N LYS A 151 14.64 -19.53 -6.74
CA LYS A 151 15.21 -20.60 -7.60
C LYS A 151 15.29 -20.21 -9.08
N ASN A 152 15.50 -18.92 -9.38
CA ASN A 152 15.62 -18.39 -10.74
C ASN A 152 14.42 -18.65 -11.66
N ARG A 153 13.26 -19.01 -11.10
CA ARG A 153 12.00 -19.02 -11.83
C ARG A 153 11.65 -17.60 -12.27
N HIS A 154 10.93 -17.49 -13.37
CA HIS A 154 10.50 -16.21 -13.92
C HIS A 154 8.97 -16.11 -13.83
N LEU A 155 8.48 -14.95 -13.40
CA LEU A 155 7.08 -14.58 -13.45
C LEU A 155 6.89 -13.47 -14.49
N GLU A 156 6.02 -13.71 -15.45
CA GLU A 156 5.49 -12.70 -16.35
C GLU A 156 3.99 -12.56 -16.08
N ALA A 157 3.49 -11.35 -15.87
CA ALA A 157 2.07 -11.12 -15.67
C ALA A 157 1.57 -9.86 -16.34
N HIS A 158 0.34 -9.93 -16.84
CA HIS A 158 -0.37 -8.79 -17.42
C HIS A 158 -1.72 -8.67 -16.73
N PHE A 159 -2.07 -7.46 -16.35
CA PHE A 159 -3.35 -7.16 -15.72
C PHE A 159 -3.96 -5.86 -16.23
N GLU A 160 -5.27 -5.79 -16.15
CA GLU A 160 -6.09 -4.62 -16.39
C GLU A 160 -6.97 -4.35 -15.18
N TRP A 161 -6.86 -3.14 -14.62
CA TRP A 161 -7.76 -2.58 -13.62
C TRP A 161 -8.71 -1.60 -14.31
N LEU A 162 -9.91 -2.04 -14.67
CA LEU A 162 -10.94 -1.16 -15.23
C LEU A 162 -11.63 -0.41 -14.09
N SER A 163 -11.45 0.91 -14.00
CA SER A 163 -11.98 1.73 -12.91
C SER A 163 -13.51 1.80 -12.96
N ILE A 164 -14.17 1.48 -11.84
CA ILE A 164 -15.63 1.60 -11.65
C ILE A 164 -15.94 2.78 -10.73
N GLU A 165 -15.22 2.89 -9.61
CA GLU A 165 -15.41 3.92 -8.59
C GLU A 165 -14.06 4.61 -8.35
N SER A 166 -13.88 5.83 -8.87
CA SER A 166 -12.61 6.57 -8.83
C SER A 166 -12.82 8.08 -8.94
N ASP A 167 -11.75 8.85 -8.69
CA ASP A 167 -11.67 10.29 -8.97
C ASP A 167 -12.75 11.15 -8.27
N PHE A 168 -13.00 10.90 -6.99
CA PHE A 168 -14.09 11.59 -6.25
C PHE A 168 -13.77 13.03 -5.82
N LEU A 169 -12.49 13.39 -5.77
CA LEU A 169 -11.98 14.67 -5.27
C LEU A 169 -10.88 15.24 -6.21
N PRO A 170 -11.15 15.42 -7.52
CA PRO A 170 -10.14 15.74 -8.52
C PRO A 170 -9.42 17.07 -8.29
N ASP A 171 -10.11 18.03 -7.67
CA ASP A 171 -9.62 19.39 -7.44
C ASP A 171 -9.13 19.63 -6.01
N LYS A 172 -9.13 18.59 -5.14
CA LYS A 172 -8.71 18.76 -3.75
C LYS A 172 -7.20 19.00 -3.68
N ILE A 173 -6.83 20.18 -3.22
CA ILE A 173 -5.43 20.55 -2.97
C ILE A 173 -4.97 19.91 -1.66
N LEU A 174 -3.86 19.18 -1.74
CA LEU A 174 -3.26 18.52 -0.58
C LEU A 174 -2.17 19.38 0.04
N ASN A 175 -2.11 19.40 1.37
CA ASN A 175 -0.87 19.77 2.05
C ASN A 175 0.10 18.59 1.94
N LYS A 176 1.22 18.83 1.26
CA LYS A 176 2.27 17.85 0.95
C LYS A 176 3.49 17.96 1.88
N ASN A 177 3.50 18.98 2.73
CA ASN A 177 4.63 19.30 3.59
C ASN A 177 4.41 18.68 4.97
N ASP A 178 5.38 17.87 5.41
CA ASP A 178 5.41 17.22 6.73
C ASP A 178 4.15 16.43 7.10
N SER A 179 3.48 15.86 6.10
CA SER A 179 2.29 15.02 6.24
C SER A 179 2.46 13.69 5.51
N HIS A 180 1.79 12.67 6.04
CA HIS A 180 1.54 11.43 5.30
C HIS A 180 0.40 11.69 4.32
N VAL A 181 0.64 11.48 3.03
CA VAL A 181 -0.37 11.67 1.99
C VAL A 181 -0.87 10.32 1.48
N TRP A 182 -2.19 10.18 1.44
CA TRP A 182 -2.88 9.02 0.88
C TRP A 182 -3.89 9.44 -0.19
N ASN A 183 -3.73 8.93 -1.40
CA ASN A 183 -4.65 9.15 -2.52
C ASN A 183 -5.44 7.87 -2.80
N LEU A 184 -6.75 7.90 -2.52
CA LEU A 184 -7.68 6.84 -2.90
C LEU A 184 -8.01 6.99 -4.40
N VAL A 185 -7.16 6.46 -5.26
CA VAL A 185 -7.24 6.68 -6.71
C VAL A 185 -8.45 5.94 -7.29
N VAL A 186 -8.51 4.62 -7.06
CA VAL A 186 -9.60 3.75 -7.52
C VAL A 186 -10.11 2.95 -6.34
N ALA A 187 -11.28 3.33 -5.84
CA ALA A 187 -11.95 2.64 -4.75
C ALA A 187 -12.49 1.27 -5.19
N ARG A 188 -12.86 1.09 -6.47
CA ARG A 188 -13.35 -0.18 -7.02
C ARG A 188 -13.02 -0.31 -8.50
N ALA A 189 -12.50 -1.48 -8.89
CA ALA A 189 -12.21 -1.84 -10.28
C ALA A 189 -12.69 -3.27 -10.61
N ASP A 190 -13.03 -3.53 -11.87
CA ASP A 190 -13.05 -4.91 -12.40
C ASP A 190 -11.62 -5.24 -12.84
N VAL A 191 -11.10 -6.37 -12.37
CA VAL A 191 -9.71 -6.76 -12.59
C VAL A 191 -9.65 -8.06 -13.35
N THR A 192 -8.93 -8.04 -14.46
CA THR A 192 -8.55 -9.26 -15.18
C THR A 192 -7.04 -9.36 -15.27
N GLY A 193 -6.54 -10.60 -15.33
CA GLY A 193 -5.11 -10.78 -15.55
C GLY A 193 -4.71 -12.21 -15.88
N ARG A 194 -3.45 -12.33 -16.29
CA ARG A 194 -2.78 -13.59 -16.60
C ARG A 194 -1.39 -13.57 -16.00
N ILE A 195 -1.06 -14.61 -15.26
CA ILE A 195 0.27 -14.85 -14.67
C ILE A 195 0.84 -16.10 -15.33
N SER A 196 2.04 -16.00 -15.88
CA SER A 196 2.77 -17.11 -16.49
C SER A 196 4.08 -17.32 -15.75
N ILE A 197 4.36 -18.56 -15.37
CA ILE A 197 5.57 -18.95 -14.65
C ILE A 197 6.42 -19.82 -15.55
N THR A 198 7.71 -19.52 -15.63
CA THR A 198 8.70 -20.42 -16.25
C THR A 198 9.75 -20.84 -15.25
N ASP A 199 10.28 -22.05 -15.44
CA ASP A 199 11.40 -22.56 -14.66
C ASP A 199 12.73 -21.85 -15.00
N ASP A 200 13.81 -22.29 -14.37
CA ASP A 200 15.17 -21.77 -14.59
C ASP A 200 15.74 -22.09 -15.98
N LYS A 201 15.09 -22.97 -16.74
CA LYS A 201 15.42 -23.36 -18.12
C LYS A 201 14.44 -22.75 -19.14
N SER A 202 13.65 -21.77 -18.73
CA SER A 202 12.65 -21.09 -19.55
C SER A 202 11.55 -22.02 -20.07
N LYS A 203 11.28 -23.15 -19.40
CA LYS A 203 10.14 -24.00 -19.72
C LYS A 203 8.90 -23.52 -18.97
N PRO A 204 7.71 -23.50 -19.60
CA PRO A 204 6.46 -23.19 -18.91
C PRO A 204 6.23 -24.14 -17.72
N GLU A 205 5.95 -23.58 -16.55
CA GLU A 205 5.67 -24.32 -15.30
C GLU A 205 4.19 -24.19 -14.91
N ASP A 206 3.63 -22.98 -14.98
CA ASP A 206 2.24 -22.72 -14.60
C ASP A 206 1.67 -21.50 -15.34
N VAL A 207 0.34 -21.46 -15.51
CA VAL A 207 -0.40 -20.31 -16.03
C VAL A 207 -1.67 -20.13 -15.20
N VAL A 208 -1.83 -18.95 -14.61
CA VAL A 208 -3.00 -18.59 -13.81
C VAL A 208 -3.75 -17.46 -14.51
N HIS A 209 -5.06 -17.64 -14.68
CA HIS A 209 -5.96 -16.57 -15.06
C HIS A 209 -6.66 -16.02 -13.81
N PHE A 210 -6.75 -14.70 -13.72
CA PHE A 210 -7.34 -14.02 -12.57
C PHE A 210 -8.51 -13.16 -13.03
N ARG A 211 -9.60 -13.20 -12.24
CA ARG A 211 -10.70 -12.25 -12.31
C ARG A 211 -11.16 -11.90 -10.90
N GLY A 212 -11.39 -10.62 -10.63
CA GLY A 212 -11.80 -10.18 -9.30
C GLY A 212 -12.15 -8.71 -9.22
N THR A 213 -12.48 -8.25 -8.01
CA THR A 213 -12.69 -6.83 -7.71
C THR A 213 -11.44 -6.24 -7.09
N GLY A 214 -10.97 -5.13 -7.67
CA GLY A 214 -9.72 -4.48 -7.30
C GLY A 214 -9.85 -3.11 -6.66
N TYR A 215 -8.73 -2.67 -6.13
CA TYR A 215 -8.51 -1.38 -5.50
C TYR A 215 -7.13 -0.85 -5.89
N HIS A 216 -6.99 0.47 -5.98
CA HIS A 216 -5.72 1.15 -6.21
C HIS A 216 -5.60 2.41 -5.37
N ASP A 217 -4.47 2.53 -4.66
CA ASP A 217 -4.08 3.77 -4.00
C ASP A 217 -2.62 4.15 -4.24
N HIS A 218 -2.32 5.37 -3.82
CA HIS A 218 -0.99 5.94 -3.93
C HIS A 218 -0.67 6.69 -2.63
N ASN A 219 0.47 6.35 -2.02
CA ASN A 219 0.95 6.96 -0.79
C ASN A 219 2.30 7.64 -1.01
N PHE A 220 2.51 8.79 -0.39
CA PHE A 220 3.83 9.40 -0.30
C PHE A 220 4.04 10.16 1.03
N ASP A 221 5.28 10.21 1.49
CA ASP A 221 5.73 11.10 2.57
C ASP A 221 7.19 11.49 2.30
N ASN A 222 7.59 12.71 2.68
CA ASN A 222 8.96 13.20 2.53
C ASN A 222 9.89 12.80 3.71
N ARG A 223 9.33 12.17 4.75
CA ARG A 223 10.02 11.80 5.99
C ARG A 223 10.30 10.30 6.05
N TRP A 224 11.29 9.90 6.84
CA TRP A 224 11.64 8.48 6.95
C TRP A 224 10.60 7.71 7.79
N LEU A 225 9.89 6.76 7.15
CA LEU A 225 8.78 5.99 7.72
C LEU A 225 9.01 5.49 9.17
N PRO A 226 10.14 4.85 9.53
CA PRO A 226 10.34 4.33 10.88
C PRO A 226 10.45 5.42 11.97
N GLU A 227 10.86 6.64 11.63
CA GLU A 227 10.93 7.77 12.57
C GLU A 227 9.61 8.52 12.65
N THR A 228 8.79 8.45 11.60
CA THR A 228 7.52 9.15 11.54
C THR A 228 6.36 8.31 12.06
N VAL A 229 6.27 7.03 11.70
CA VAL A 229 5.07 6.22 11.94
C VAL A 229 5.25 5.28 13.12
N SER A 230 4.34 5.34 14.10
CA SER A 230 4.30 4.41 15.22
C SER A 230 3.42 3.20 14.93
N GLU A 231 2.22 3.45 14.39
CA GLU A 231 1.23 2.44 14.04
C GLU A 231 0.49 2.88 12.79
N TRP A 232 0.26 1.95 11.87
CA TRP A 232 -0.60 2.16 10.72
C TRP A 232 -1.44 0.91 10.51
N GLN A 233 -2.75 1.09 10.51
CA GLN A 233 -3.70 0.04 10.13
C GLN A 233 -4.58 0.54 8.99
N TRP A 234 -4.77 -0.31 7.99
CA TRP A 234 -5.57 0.00 6.82
C TRP A 234 -6.37 -1.23 6.44
N GLY A 235 -7.51 -1.05 5.77
CA GLY A 235 -8.19 -2.16 5.15
C GLY A 235 -9.39 -1.74 4.33
N ARG A 236 -9.78 -2.60 3.39
CA ARG A 236 -10.87 -2.37 2.47
C ARG A 236 -11.72 -3.62 2.25
N ALA A 237 -13.01 -3.42 1.98
CA ALA A 237 -13.90 -4.47 1.49
C ALA A 237 -14.92 -3.90 0.49
N HIS A 238 -15.26 -4.70 -0.51
CA HIS A 238 -16.33 -4.40 -1.46
C HIS A 238 -17.57 -5.21 -1.10
N PHE A 239 -18.66 -4.51 -0.81
CA PHE A 239 -19.99 -5.04 -0.61
C PHE A 239 -20.79 -4.92 -1.91
N ALA A 240 -21.94 -5.60 -1.99
CA ALA A 240 -22.78 -5.59 -3.18
C ALA A 240 -23.11 -4.17 -3.68
N ASP A 241 -23.39 -3.23 -2.78
CA ASP A 241 -23.84 -1.87 -3.07
C ASP A 241 -22.92 -0.77 -2.53
N ALA A 242 -21.77 -1.10 -1.96
CA ALA A 242 -20.86 -0.13 -1.35
C ALA A 242 -19.42 -0.65 -1.26
N THR A 243 -18.46 0.26 -1.17
CA THR A 243 -17.08 -0.05 -0.74
C THR A 243 -16.80 0.64 0.59
N ALA A 244 -16.17 -0.05 1.54
CA ALA A 244 -15.67 0.56 2.76
C ALA A 244 -14.16 0.45 2.84
N ILE A 245 -13.50 1.52 3.25
CA ILE A 245 -12.06 1.58 3.51
C ILE A 245 -11.87 2.21 4.88
N PHE A 246 -11.08 1.61 5.75
CA PHE A 246 -10.65 2.28 6.97
C PHE A 246 -9.16 2.59 6.93
N TYR A 247 -8.80 3.69 7.57
CA TYR A 247 -7.43 4.16 7.66
C TYR A 247 -7.17 4.68 9.06
N ARG A 248 -6.21 4.09 9.75
CA ARG A 248 -5.77 4.51 11.07
C ARG A 248 -4.27 4.76 11.05
N TYR A 249 -3.88 6.02 11.21
CA TYR A 249 -2.52 6.49 11.15
C TYR A 249 -2.10 7.13 12.47
N LYS A 250 -1.02 6.64 13.08
CA LYS A 250 -0.46 7.23 14.30
C LYS A 250 0.98 7.63 14.09
N GLU A 251 1.22 8.94 14.03
CA GLU A 251 2.58 9.49 14.00
C GLU A 251 3.28 9.32 15.37
N MET A 252 4.60 9.25 15.35
CA MET A 252 5.44 9.23 16.55
C MET A 252 5.27 10.54 17.33
N GLY A 253 5.13 10.43 18.65
CA GLY A 253 4.95 11.58 19.55
C GLY A 253 3.50 12.07 19.68
N GLU A 254 2.60 11.65 18.80
CA GLU A 254 1.17 11.96 18.92
C GLU A 254 0.48 11.09 19.98
N ALA A 255 -0.40 11.71 20.77
CA ALA A 255 -1.18 11.01 21.77
C ALA A 255 -2.18 10.03 21.11
N ASN A 256 -2.92 10.53 20.11
CA ASN A 256 -4.02 9.82 19.48
C ASN A 256 -3.77 9.60 17.98
N PRO A 257 -4.24 8.47 17.42
CA PRO A 257 -4.22 8.23 15.98
C PRO A 257 -5.28 9.07 15.25
N THR A 258 -5.04 9.39 13.99
CA THR A 258 -6.10 9.79 13.05
C THR A 258 -6.80 8.53 12.55
N THR A 259 -8.10 8.41 12.80
CA THR A 259 -8.92 7.27 12.34
C THR A 259 -10.04 7.75 11.45
N LYS A 260 -10.05 7.26 10.21
CA LYS A 260 -11.06 7.56 9.20
C LYS A 260 -11.71 6.27 8.71
N LEU A 261 -13.02 6.32 8.52
CA LEU A 261 -13.80 5.36 7.75
C LEU A 261 -14.29 6.07 6.49
N PHE A 262 -13.99 5.51 5.34
CA PHE A 262 -14.44 5.96 4.04
C PHE A 262 -15.49 5.00 3.52
N THR A 263 -16.59 5.53 3.00
CA THR A 263 -17.64 4.76 2.35
C THR A 263 -17.85 5.32 0.95
N VAL A 264 -17.76 4.45 -0.06
CA VAL A 264 -18.15 4.77 -1.43
C VAL A 264 -19.46 4.07 -1.72
N ARG A 265 -20.47 4.85 -2.10
CA ARG A 265 -21.81 4.37 -2.43
C ARG A 265 -22.54 5.42 -3.25
N ASP A 266 -23.30 4.97 -4.25
CA ASP A 266 -24.09 5.81 -5.16
C ASP A 266 -23.21 6.85 -5.88
N GLY A 267 -22.01 6.44 -6.32
CA GLY A 267 -21.06 7.30 -7.03
C GLY A 267 -20.44 8.41 -6.16
N ALA A 268 -20.55 8.33 -4.84
CA ALA A 268 -20.01 9.33 -3.93
C ALA A 268 -19.13 8.73 -2.83
N LEU A 269 -17.97 9.34 -2.62
CA LEU A 269 -17.10 9.12 -1.47
C LEU A 269 -17.57 9.97 -0.27
N ARG A 270 -17.65 9.34 0.90
CA ARG A 270 -17.88 10.03 2.18
C ARG A 270 -16.81 9.59 3.17
N ASP A 271 -16.13 10.55 3.79
CA ASP A 271 -15.18 10.29 4.88
C ASP A 271 -15.82 10.59 6.23
N HIS A 272 -15.50 9.76 7.22
CA HIS A 272 -16.04 9.84 8.56
C HIS A 272 -14.91 9.73 9.59
N ASP A 273 -14.82 10.69 10.50
CA ASP A 273 -14.06 10.48 11.73
C ASP A 273 -14.74 9.37 12.54
N SER A 274 -13.96 8.42 13.02
CA SER A 274 -14.50 7.20 13.64
C SER A 274 -13.81 6.88 14.95
N ASP A 275 -14.61 6.50 15.93
CA ASP A 275 -14.12 5.81 17.12
C ASP A 275 -13.61 4.42 16.74
N TYR A 276 -12.59 3.96 17.46
CA TYR A 276 -11.87 2.74 17.12
C TYR A 276 -11.67 1.86 18.35
N GLU A 277 -12.25 0.67 18.29
CA GLU A 277 -12.14 -0.33 19.34
C GLU A 277 -11.39 -1.56 18.83
N GLN A 278 -10.49 -2.07 19.67
CA GLN A 278 -9.75 -3.31 19.43
C GLN A 278 -10.13 -4.33 20.50
N GLN A 279 -10.39 -5.56 20.07
CA GLN A 279 -10.69 -6.66 20.96
C GLN A 279 -9.90 -7.91 20.54
N SER A 280 -9.77 -8.83 21.49
CA SER A 280 -9.22 -10.17 21.27
C SER A 280 -7.84 -10.16 20.59
N PHE A 281 -6.77 -10.12 21.36
CA PHE A 281 -5.43 -10.02 20.79
C PHE A 281 -4.79 -11.40 20.58
N ASN A 282 -4.06 -11.53 19.48
CA ASN A 282 -3.19 -12.66 19.20
C ASN A 282 -1.77 -12.17 18.86
N ARG A 283 -0.83 -13.10 18.69
CA ARG A 283 0.52 -12.84 18.21
C ARG A 283 0.83 -13.67 16.99
N ASP A 284 1.48 -13.07 16.01
CA ASP A 284 1.97 -13.80 14.85
C ASP A 284 3.28 -14.55 15.18
N LYS A 285 3.79 -15.32 14.21
CA LYS A 285 5.04 -16.09 14.37
C LYS A 285 6.29 -15.23 14.61
N PHE A 286 6.26 -13.95 14.24
CA PHE A 286 7.33 -12.98 14.53
C PHE A 286 7.07 -12.18 15.82
N GLY A 287 6.01 -12.50 16.56
CA GLY A 287 5.68 -11.91 17.84
C GLY A 287 4.95 -10.57 17.78
N ILE A 288 4.54 -10.12 16.59
CA ILE A 288 3.69 -8.92 16.42
C ILE A 288 2.34 -9.20 17.06
N LYS A 289 1.99 -8.38 18.05
CA LYS A 289 0.67 -8.39 18.66
C LYS A 289 -0.31 -7.68 17.74
N TYR A 290 -1.43 -8.32 17.44
CA TYR A 290 -2.50 -7.73 16.63
C TYR A 290 -3.87 -8.09 17.21
N PRO A 291 -4.88 -7.22 17.07
CA PRO A 291 -6.25 -7.54 17.43
C PRO A 291 -6.89 -8.45 16.36
N THR A 292 -7.68 -9.44 16.76
CA THR A 292 -8.45 -10.27 15.83
C THR A 292 -9.79 -9.63 15.51
N ARG A 293 -10.27 -8.69 16.34
CA ARG A 293 -11.52 -7.97 16.12
C ARG A 293 -11.33 -6.47 16.24
N LEU A 294 -11.83 -5.75 15.23
CA LEU A 294 -11.86 -4.29 15.18
C LEU A 294 -13.30 -3.82 15.04
N ARG A 295 -13.59 -2.65 15.62
CA ARG A 295 -14.83 -1.94 15.37
C ARG A 295 -14.54 -0.48 15.13
N LEU A 296 -15.03 0.02 14.00
CA LEU A 296 -15.09 1.45 13.70
C LEU A 296 -16.53 1.91 13.83
N THR A 297 -16.74 2.99 14.59
CA THR A 297 -18.05 3.60 14.74
C THR A 297 -17.95 5.08 14.37
N ALA A 298 -18.65 5.46 13.30
CA ALA A 298 -18.80 6.83 12.86
C ALA A 298 -20.15 7.39 13.35
N LYS A 299 -20.38 8.68 13.10
CA LYS A 299 -21.68 9.33 13.36
C LYS A 299 -22.79 8.66 12.53
N ASP A 300 -24.03 8.97 12.89
CA ASP A 300 -25.25 8.50 12.20
C ASP A 300 -25.38 6.97 12.12
N ASN A 301 -24.90 6.27 13.15
CA ASN A 301 -24.94 4.80 13.26
C ASN A 301 -24.21 4.05 12.14
N ILE A 302 -23.27 4.70 11.44
CA ILE A 302 -22.40 4.03 10.48
C ILE A 302 -21.34 3.26 11.27
N SER A 303 -21.19 1.97 10.99
CA SER A 303 -20.16 1.16 11.65
C SER A 303 -19.58 0.08 10.74
N LEU A 304 -18.31 -0.22 10.97
CA LEU A 304 -17.59 -1.30 10.30
C LEU A 304 -17.02 -2.23 11.38
N HIS A 305 -17.50 -3.47 11.40
CA HIS A 305 -16.89 -4.54 12.19
C HIS A 305 -15.94 -5.34 11.30
N VAL A 306 -14.75 -5.64 11.81
CA VAL A 306 -13.71 -6.39 11.09
C VAL A 306 -13.25 -7.54 11.96
N GLU A 307 -13.37 -8.76 11.44
CA GLU A 307 -12.81 -9.97 12.03
C GLU A 307 -11.64 -10.43 11.15
N GLN A 308 -10.42 -10.30 11.69
CA GLN A 308 -9.19 -10.65 10.99
C GLN A 308 -9.02 -12.17 10.99
N SER A 309 -9.62 -12.81 9.99
CA SER A 309 -9.81 -14.27 9.93
C SER A 309 -8.51 -15.04 9.68
N LYS A 310 -7.65 -14.55 8.77
CA LYS A 310 -6.48 -15.31 8.30
C LYS A 310 -5.33 -14.40 7.91
N ILE A 311 -4.16 -14.65 8.51
CA ILE A 311 -2.90 -14.02 8.09
C ILE A 311 -2.47 -14.63 6.75
N ILE A 312 -2.32 -13.79 5.73
CA ILE A 312 -1.84 -14.19 4.39
C ILE A 312 -0.43 -13.71 4.09
N ASP A 313 0.03 -12.63 4.74
CA ASP A 313 1.43 -12.19 4.72
C ASP A 313 1.87 -11.77 6.11
N SER A 314 3.13 -12.10 6.46
CA SER A 314 3.68 -11.85 7.78
C SER A 314 5.20 -11.64 7.72
N SER A 315 5.62 -10.59 8.43
CA SER A 315 7.00 -10.19 8.69
C SER A 315 7.10 -9.67 10.12
N PHE A 316 8.29 -9.27 10.55
CA PHE A 316 8.55 -8.72 11.89
C PHE A 316 8.19 -7.23 12.05
N PHE A 317 7.62 -6.61 11.01
CA PHE A 317 7.10 -5.23 11.03
C PHE A 317 5.72 -5.10 10.36
N TYR A 318 5.18 -6.16 9.75
CA TYR A 318 4.05 -6.07 8.84
C TYR A 318 3.21 -7.34 8.86
N LEU A 319 1.88 -7.19 8.84
CA LEU A 319 0.91 -8.25 8.71
C LEU A 319 -0.15 -7.86 7.67
N ARG A 320 -0.58 -8.83 6.86
CA ARG A 320 -1.73 -8.73 5.96
C ARG A 320 -2.70 -9.88 6.24
N PHE A 321 -3.99 -9.57 6.18
CA PHE A 321 -5.06 -10.51 6.47
C PHE A 321 -6.10 -10.55 5.36
N LEU A 322 -6.72 -11.72 5.19
CA LEU A 322 -8.11 -11.77 4.76
C LEU A 322 -9.00 -11.57 5.97
N SER A 323 -9.95 -10.66 5.86
CA SER A 323 -10.80 -10.24 6.97
C SER A 323 -12.26 -10.29 6.57
N GLU A 324 -13.09 -10.87 7.41
CA GLU A 324 -14.54 -10.77 7.28
C GLU A 324 -14.97 -9.41 7.81
N MET A 325 -15.71 -8.66 7.00
CA MET A 325 -16.16 -7.32 7.33
C MET A 325 -17.68 -7.25 7.32
N THR A 326 -18.23 -6.61 8.34
CA THR A 326 -19.67 -6.28 8.40
C THR A 326 -19.84 -4.76 8.43
N LEU A 327 -20.38 -4.19 7.35
CA LEU A 327 -20.70 -2.77 7.23
C LEU A 327 -22.18 -2.52 7.54
N THR A 328 -22.46 -1.60 8.45
CA THR A 328 -23.80 -1.06 8.69
C THR A 328 -23.79 0.42 8.31
N LEU A 329 -24.66 0.80 7.37
CA LEU A 329 -24.85 2.19 6.96
C LEU A 329 -26.08 2.78 7.67
N ARG A 330 -26.45 4.02 7.31
CA ARG A 330 -27.63 4.71 7.87
C ARG A 330 -28.95 3.96 7.70
N ASP A 331 -29.03 3.04 6.74
CA ASP A 331 -30.20 2.17 6.54
C ASP A 331 -30.33 1.05 7.60
N GLY A 332 -29.34 0.92 8.49
CA GLY A 332 -29.33 -0.09 9.56
C GLY A 332 -29.15 -1.53 9.06
N LYS A 333 -28.98 -1.75 7.75
CA LYS A 333 -28.86 -3.09 7.17
C LYS A 333 -27.40 -3.55 7.19
N PRO A 334 -27.08 -4.69 7.83
CA PRO A 334 -25.72 -5.22 7.81
C PRO A 334 -25.40 -5.82 6.44
N ARG A 335 -24.20 -5.50 5.94
CA ARG A 335 -23.62 -6.06 4.70
C ARG A 335 -22.37 -6.82 5.08
N LYS A 336 -22.17 -8.00 4.49
CA LYS A 336 -20.98 -8.81 4.73
C LYS A 336 -20.16 -8.96 3.47
N ALA A 337 -18.84 -8.89 3.63
CA ALA A 337 -17.89 -9.13 2.56
C ALA A 337 -16.56 -9.60 3.15
N VAL A 338 -15.76 -10.27 2.34
CA VAL A 338 -14.34 -10.50 2.63
C VAL A 338 -13.54 -9.33 2.06
N GLY A 339 -12.58 -8.86 2.83
CA GLY A 339 -11.69 -7.77 2.45
C GLY A 339 -10.24 -8.04 2.84
N ILE A 340 -9.38 -7.09 2.49
CA ILE A 340 -7.97 -7.10 2.87
C ILE A 340 -7.77 -6.11 4.01
N THR A 341 -7.02 -6.51 5.03
CA THR A 341 -6.52 -5.59 6.07
C THR A 341 -5.03 -5.73 6.24
N GLU A 342 -4.40 -4.64 6.66
CA GLU A 342 -2.96 -4.52 6.85
C GLU A 342 -2.66 -3.84 8.17
N SER A 343 -1.60 -4.30 8.83
CA SER A 343 -1.07 -3.70 10.04
C SER A 343 0.44 -3.55 9.92
N LEU A 344 0.91 -2.31 10.04
CA LEU A 344 2.31 -1.93 9.90
C LEU A 344 2.83 -1.31 11.20
N SER A 345 3.99 -1.79 11.64
CA SER A 345 4.71 -1.33 12.82
C SER A 345 6.19 -1.17 12.46
N PRO A 346 6.59 -0.03 11.88
CA PRO A 346 7.86 0.10 11.16
C PRO A 346 9.07 0.27 12.09
N LYS A 347 8.86 0.40 13.41
CA LYS A 347 9.93 0.56 14.41
C LYS A 347 11.05 -0.48 14.26
N ALA A 348 10.70 -1.72 13.91
CA ALA A 348 11.67 -2.80 13.76
C ALA A 348 12.67 -2.57 12.60
N LEU A 349 12.31 -1.76 11.59
CA LEU A 349 13.19 -1.43 10.45
C LEU A 349 14.41 -0.57 10.85
N LYS A 350 14.41 0.01 12.06
CA LYS A 350 15.58 0.72 12.61
C LYS A 350 16.71 -0.23 13.01
N TYR A 351 16.40 -1.48 13.30
CA TYR A 351 17.38 -2.42 13.84
C TYR A 351 18.18 -3.11 12.72
N ARG A 352 19.46 -2.74 12.59
CA ARG A 352 20.37 -3.28 11.58
C ARG A 352 20.50 -4.82 11.61
N TRP A 353 20.37 -5.43 12.78
CA TRP A 353 20.46 -6.89 12.90
C TRP A 353 19.25 -7.62 12.31
N LEU A 354 18.15 -6.93 11.98
CA LEU A 354 17.01 -7.50 11.25
C LEU A 354 17.14 -7.36 9.73
N ASP A 355 18.08 -6.54 9.24
CA ASP A 355 18.27 -6.28 7.81
C ASP A 355 18.54 -7.57 7.00
N TRP A 356 19.22 -8.56 7.58
CA TRP A 356 19.51 -9.81 6.89
C TRP A 356 18.25 -10.62 6.58
N LEU A 357 17.25 -10.63 7.48
CA LEU A 357 15.97 -11.32 7.27
C LEU A 357 15.20 -10.72 6.09
N THR A 358 15.20 -9.40 5.97
CA THR A 358 14.57 -8.73 4.84
C THR A 358 15.35 -8.94 3.55
N ASN A 359 16.69 -8.85 3.61
CA ASN A 359 17.56 -9.06 2.45
C ASN A 359 17.37 -10.43 1.79
N MET A 360 17.13 -11.49 2.59
CA MET A 360 16.88 -12.82 2.03
C MET A 360 15.59 -12.91 1.21
N ARG A 361 14.63 -12.00 1.43
CA ARG A 361 13.35 -11.97 0.71
C ARG A 361 13.36 -11.02 -0.50
N ILE A 362 14.50 -10.40 -0.81
CA ILE A 362 14.64 -9.43 -1.91
C ILE A 362 15.59 -9.99 -2.96
N GLY A 363 15.13 -10.04 -4.21
CA GLY A 363 15.94 -10.27 -5.40
C GLY A 363 16.59 -8.98 -5.89
N ARG A 364 17.82 -9.09 -6.41
CA ARG A 364 18.64 -7.97 -6.90
C ARG A 364 19.46 -8.41 -8.10
N GLU A 365 19.86 -7.46 -8.94
CA GLU A 365 20.81 -7.70 -10.05
C GLU A 365 20.35 -8.87 -10.95
N GLY A 366 19.05 -8.91 -11.25
CA GLY A 366 18.44 -9.96 -12.08
C GLY A 366 18.32 -11.33 -11.41
N LYS A 367 18.59 -11.45 -10.10
CA LYS A 367 18.40 -12.69 -9.32
C LYS A 367 17.14 -12.61 -8.46
N GLY A 368 16.49 -13.76 -8.27
CA GLY A 368 15.36 -13.89 -7.35
C GLY A 368 15.79 -13.87 -5.88
N SER A 369 14.79 -13.84 -4.98
CA SER A 369 15.03 -13.92 -3.54
C SER A 369 15.56 -15.30 -3.10
N LEU A 370 16.21 -15.35 -1.93
CA LEU A 370 16.66 -16.60 -1.30
C LEU A 370 15.52 -17.31 -0.56
N LEU A 371 14.67 -16.52 0.11
CA LEU A 371 13.49 -16.97 0.86
C LEU A 371 12.20 -16.48 0.19
N PRO A 372 11.09 -17.22 0.41
CA PRO A 372 9.76 -16.81 -0.04
C PRO A 372 9.39 -15.39 0.39
#